data_AF-A0A229SYH1-F1
#
_entry.id   AF-A0A229SYH1-F1
#
_cell.length_a   1.000
_cell.length_b   1.000
_cell.length_c   1.000
_cell.angle_alpha   90.00
_cell.angle_beta   90.00
_cell.angle_gamma   90.00
#
_symmetry.space_group_name_H-M   'P 1'
#
loop_
_entity.id
_entity.type
_entity.pdbx_description
1 polymer ?
#
loop_
_entity_poly.entity_id
_entity_poly.type
_entity_poly.pdbx_seq_one_letter_code
_entity_poly.pdbx_strand_id
1 'polypeptide(L)'
;MKLPAEDRALSPHTGYTRDHWIAVADSLLAAAWRWATPGGARLDLPGPPSGSGVRSDGLEGFARTFLAAAFRVAGEAGKDPHGWLERYARGLDAGTRSPGRDDAESWPVIHDHDVAGQPMVESASVALGLRLTRPWLWDHLAPAVRDRVEEWLRGALRHVPAPNNWYLFPFTVAGFLASAGRADAETERARDRALELLEGWYRGDGWYADGDGRAFDHYNGWALHLYPVLDAHLAGKPAPFGARLREHLESFASWFGGDGAPLHFGRSLTYRFAAASAVGLGAVTGDTPLRPGVSRRLLSGTLRYFLDRGAVGEDGLLSLGWHGPHAPTVQYYSGPGSPYWASKAFVCLLAPPDHPLWTSIEEPAPSETADTVLALPEPGLLLQSTRDDGVVRLHNHGSDHVRPHEAESAAGQDPHYGRFAYSTRTGPTARDNPADNHFAVVVSGVRSVRRRIHPLGAGQDGGWGWAGSWHRPVFGSGPPTVPGLRVESVTVVRGRDELRVHRVLGAPPGATVEQTGWATAPGEAVLRPLAGWTGKDEVRAPHGTAFVPWVSLARLTGEVHGTAIFAALAVLGTEIGEPAASVTGEGVEIGWPDGFAVRIRFGPLRVGGAFEH
;
A
#
# COMPACT_ATOMS: atom_id res chain seq x y z
N MET A 1 10.10 1.17 24.30
CA MET A 1 9.07 0.11 24.38
C MET A 1 9.70 -1.12 25.01
N LYS A 2 9.03 -1.79 25.96
CA LYS A 2 9.53 -3.05 26.55
C LYS A 2 8.68 -4.21 26.01
N LEU A 3 9.30 -5.11 25.25
CA LEU A 3 8.63 -6.29 24.70
C LEU A 3 8.81 -7.50 25.63
N PRO A 4 7.89 -8.49 25.58
CA PRO A 4 8.08 -9.79 26.21
C PRO A 4 9.32 -10.51 25.67
N ALA A 5 9.72 -11.60 26.33
CA ALA A 5 10.75 -12.48 25.79
C ALA A 5 10.22 -13.21 24.54
N GLU A 6 11.10 -13.39 23.56
CA GLU A 6 10.77 -14.13 22.34
C GLU A 6 10.45 -15.61 22.65
N ASP A 7 9.42 -16.14 22.01
CA ASP A 7 9.11 -17.59 22.03
C ASP A 7 9.51 -18.21 20.70
N ARG A 8 10.71 -18.77 20.64
CA ARG A 8 11.25 -19.42 19.44
C ARG A 8 10.77 -20.85 19.23
N ALA A 9 10.11 -21.46 20.21
CA ALA A 9 9.50 -22.77 20.03
C ALA A 9 8.17 -22.64 19.26
N LEU A 10 7.37 -21.64 19.61
CA LEU A 10 6.09 -21.36 18.99
C LEU A 10 6.21 -20.44 17.76
N SER A 11 7.14 -19.48 17.79
CA SER A 11 7.46 -18.59 16.66
C SER A 11 8.92 -18.71 16.23
N PRO A 12 9.32 -19.80 15.55
CA PRO A 12 10.71 -20.00 15.13
C PRO A 12 11.31 -18.83 14.32
N HIS A 13 10.53 -18.13 13.49
CA HIS A 13 11.05 -17.09 12.60
C HIS A 13 11.08 -15.71 13.26
N THR A 14 10.03 -15.32 13.97
CA THR A 14 9.90 -13.98 14.54
C THR A 14 10.14 -13.92 16.04
N GLY A 15 9.85 -15.01 16.79
CA GLY A 15 9.80 -15.01 18.24
C GLY A 15 8.55 -14.32 18.81
N TYR A 16 7.71 -13.71 17.96
CA TYR A 16 6.60 -12.85 18.37
C TYR A 16 5.32 -13.66 18.61
N THR A 17 4.66 -13.38 19.71
CA THR A 17 3.41 -14.01 20.16
C THR A 17 2.30 -12.98 20.26
N ARG A 18 1.09 -13.41 20.62
CA ARG A 18 -0.02 -12.50 20.96
C ARG A 18 0.37 -11.44 22.00
N ASP A 19 1.19 -11.81 22.98
CA ASP A 19 1.66 -10.89 24.03
C ASP A 19 2.53 -9.76 23.49
N HIS A 20 3.28 -10.00 22.41
CA HIS A 20 4.05 -8.96 21.73
C HIS A 20 3.12 -7.94 21.08
N TRP A 21 2.07 -8.40 20.39
CA TRP A 21 1.04 -7.52 19.82
C TRP A 21 0.33 -6.68 20.88
N ILE A 22 -0.01 -7.29 22.03
CA ILE A 22 -0.57 -6.59 23.19
C ILE A 22 0.39 -5.52 23.72
N ALA A 23 1.66 -5.88 23.95
CA ALA A 23 2.66 -4.97 24.49
C ALA A 23 2.91 -3.77 23.55
N VAL A 24 2.90 -4.01 22.24
CA VAL A 24 3.03 -2.94 21.24
C VAL A 24 1.81 -2.03 21.26
N ALA A 25 0.59 -2.58 21.23
CA ALA A 25 -0.63 -1.77 21.31
C ALA A 25 -0.64 -0.89 22.58
N ASP A 26 -0.40 -1.49 23.74
CA ASP A 26 -0.39 -0.79 25.02
C ASP A 26 0.71 0.30 25.07
N SER A 27 1.89 0.02 24.53
CA SER A 27 3.01 0.99 24.50
C SER A 27 2.73 2.17 23.57
N LEU A 28 2.18 1.91 22.38
CA LEU A 28 1.83 2.95 21.41
C LEU A 28 0.70 3.85 21.94
N LEU A 29 -0.29 3.26 22.60
CA LEU A 29 -1.37 3.99 23.28
C LEU A 29 -0.82 4.84 24.41
N ALA A 30 -0.01 4.25 25.30
CA ALA A 30 0.58 4.97 26.42
C ALA A 30 1.42 6.17 25.96
N ALA A 31 2.19 6.01 24.88
CA ALA A 31 2.98 7.10 24.31
C ALA A 31 2.10 8.22 23.73
N ALA A 32 1.09 7.86 22.91
CA ALA A 32 0.20 8.83 22.28
C ALA A 32 -0.65 9.62 23.28
N TRP A 33 -1.15 8.97 24.33
CA TRP A 33 -1.98 9.62 25.36
C TRP A 33 -1.24 10.66 26.21
N ARG A 34 0.10 10.75 26.12
CA ARG A 34 0.87 11.86 26.74
C ARG A 34 0.64 13.20 26.07
N TRP A 35 0.09 13.19 24.85
CA TRP A 35 -0.18 14.36 24.03
C TRP A 35 -1.68 14.70 23.96
N ALA A 36 -2.46 14.15 24.88
CA ALA A 36 -3.88 14.41 24.96
C ALA A 36 -4.16 15.86 25.38
N THR A 37 -5.18 16.46 24.78
CA THR A 37 -5.76 17.72 25.26
C THR A 37 -6.34 17.55 26.67
N PRO A 38 -6.57 18.63 27.45
CA PRO A 38 -7.09 18.53 28.81
C PRO A 38 -8.33 17.64 29.00
N GLY A 39 -9.27 17.68 28.06
CA GLY A 39 -10.47 16.85 28.01
C GLY A 39 -10.29 15.52 27.28
N GLY A 40 -9.13 15.31 26.64
CA GLY A 40 -8.79 14.11 25.87
C GLY A 40 -9.50 14.01 24.53
N ALA A 41 -10.06 15.10 24.00
CA ALA A 41 -10.76 15.09 22.72
C ALA A 41 -9.81 14.95 21.52
N ARG A 42 -8.57 15.43 21.62
CA ARG A 42 -7.55 15.28 20.57
C ARG A 42 -6.25 14.78 21.16
N LEU A 43 -5.44 14.13 20.32
CA LEU A 43 -4.06 13.79 20.63
C LEU A 43 -3.15 14.61 19.70
N ASP A 44 -2.64 15.73 20.20
CA ASP A 44 -1.85 16.69 19.43
C ASP A 44 -0.38 16.21 19.37
N LEU A 45 -0.13 15.13 18.62
CA LEU A 45 1.19 14.50 18.49
C LEU A 45 2.22 15.46 17.85
N PRO A 46 3.50 15.40 18.24
CA PRO A 46 4.54 16.29 17.74
C PRO A 46 4.90 15.98 16.29
N GLY A 47 5.15 17.02 15.49
CA GLY A 47 5.63 16.90 14.12
C GLY A 47 5.07 17.96 13.18
N PRO A 48 5.49 17.96 11.90
CA PRO A 48 4.93 18.86 10.90
C PRO A 48 3.45 18.53 10.66
N PRO A 49 2.55 19.53 10.59
CA PRO A 49 1.13 19.30 10.35
C PRO A 49 0.88 18.81 8.91
N SER A 50 -0.22 18.09 8.73
CA SER A 50 -0.72 17.75 7.39
C SER A 50 -1.31 18.98 6.69
N GLY A 51 -1.63 18.82 5.41
CA GLY A 51 -2.43 19.80 4.66
C GLY A 51 -3.83 20.08 5.25
N SER A 52 -4.34 19.22 6.15
CA SER A 52 -5.62 19.42 6.84
C SER A 52 -5.49 20.24 8.13
N GLY A 53 -4.27 20.50 8.58
CA GLY A 53 -3.96 21.37 9.71
C GLY A 53 -4.08 20.70 11.08
N VAL A 54 -3.50 21.37 12.09
CA VAL A 54 -3.24 20.83 13.44
C VAL A 54 -4.48 20.28 14.15
N ARG A 55 -5.65 20.90 13.99
CA ARG A 55 -6.89 20.44 14.64
C ARG A 55 -7.39 19.13 14.04
N SER A 56 -7.27 18.98 12.72
CA SER A 56 -7.61 17.72 12.06
C SER A 56 -6.60 16.64 12.45
N ASP A 57 -5.31 16.98 12.51
CA ASP A 57 -4.26 16.05 12.94
C ASP A 57 -4.44 15.56 14.38
N GLY A 58 -4.93 16.42 15.27
CA GLY A 58 -5.25 16.05 16.65
C GLY A 58 -6.45 15.08 16.75
N LEU A 59 -7.51 15.31 15.97
CA LEU A 59 -8.62 14.36 15.83
C LEU A 59 -8.13 13.04 15.21
N GLU A 60 -7.24 13.12 14.24
CA GLU A 60 -6.60 11.97 13.61
C GLU A 60 -5.83 11.12 14.62
N GLY A 61 -5.03 11.75 15.49
CA GLY A 61 -4.37 11.08 16.61
C GLY A 61 -5.35 10.38 17.54
N PHE A 62 -6.44 11.04 17.94
CA PHE A 62 -7.50 10.44 18.76
C PHE A 62 -8.14 9.23 18.06
N ALA A 63 -8.62 9.41 16.84
CA ALA A 63 -9.44 8.41 16.15
C ALA A 63 -8.62 7.17 15.77
N ARG A 64 -7.39 7.34 15.27
CA ARG A 64 -6.55 6.22 14.83
C ARG A 64 -5.94 5.45 15.99
N THR A 65 -5.65 6.09 17.12
CA THR A 65 -5.26 5.38 18.35
C THR A 65 -6.45 4.67 18.99
N PHE A 66 -7.66 5.24 18.89
CA PHE A 66 -8.86 4.60 19.41
C PHE A 66 -9.09 3.21 18.78
N LEU A 67 -8.75 3.03 17.50
CA LEU A 67 -8.80 1.71 16.88
C LEU A 67 -7.88 0.69 17.55
N ALA A 68 -6.63 1.06 17.87
CA ALA A 68 -5.72 0.16 18.58
C ALA A 68 -6.30 -0.23 19.95
N ALA A 69 -6.83 0.75 20.70
CA ALA A 69 -7.50 0.49 21.97
C ALA A 69 -8.73 -0.40 21.81
N ALA A 70 -9.55 -0.15 20.80
CA ALA A 70 -10.78 -0.89 20.54
C ALA A 70 -10.51 -2.35 20.21
N PHE A 71 -9.58 -2.64 19.28
CA PHE A 71 -9.18 -4.02 18.97
C PHE A 71 -8.57 -4.72 20.18
N ARG A 72 -7.71 -4.02 20.92
CA ARG A 72 -7.04 -4.52 22.13
C ARG A 72 -8.00 -4.88 23.25
N VAL A 73 -9.04 -4.07 23.48
CA VAL A 73 -10.04 -4.29 24.53
C VAL A 73 -11.08 -5.32 24.11
N ALA A 74 -11.57 -5.25 22.87
CA ALA A 74 -12.51 -6.24 22.33
C ALA A 74 -11.91 -7.65 22.30
N GLY A 75 -10.63 -7.77 21.89
CA GLY A 75 -9.88 -9.02 21.91
C GLY A 75 -9.63 -9.62 23.30
N GLU A 76 -9.85 -8.84 24.36
CA GLU A 76 -9.79 -9.29 25.76
C GLU A 76 -11.18 -9.35 26.43
N ALA A 77 -12.24 -9.40 25.63
CA ALA A 77 -13.62 -9.42 26.12
C ALA A 77 -13.92 -8.28 27.12
N GLY A 78 -13.39 -7.08 26.87
CA GLY A 78 -13.64 -5.89 27.66
C GLY A 78 -12.66 -5.63 28.79
N LYS A 79 -11.65 -6.49 29.02
CA LYS A 79 -10.61 -6.18 30.01
C LYS A 79 -9.77 -5.01 29.53
N ASP A 80 -9.83 -3.93 30.29
CA ASP A 80 -9.13 -2.67 30.01
C ASP A 80 -8.23 -2.29 31.19
N PRO A 81 -7.07 -2.95 31.37
CA PRO A 81 -6.22 -2.78 32.55
C PRO A 81 -5.62 -1.37 32.68
N HIS A 82 -5.63 -0.58 31.60
CA HIS A 82 -5.07 0.77 31.56
C HIS A 82 -6.15 1.87 31.56
N GLY A 83 -7.42 1.49 31.58
CA GLY A 83 -8.57 2.40 31.55
C GLY A 83 -8.64 3.24 30.28
N TRP A 84 -8.28 2.69 29.12
CA TRP A 84 -8.36 3.38 27.84
C TRP A 84 -9.78 3.84 27.50
N LEU A 85 -10.78 2.98 27.68
CA LEU A 85 -12.17 3.29 27.30
C LEU A 85 -12.71 4.51 28.04
N GLU A 86 -12.36 4.68 29.31
CA GLU A 86 -12.76 5.85 30.10
C GLU A 86 -12.16 7.14 29.54
N ARG A 87 -10.90 7.10 29.07
CA ARG A 87 -10.25 8.25 28.44
C ARG A 87 -10.92 8.61 27.12
N TYR A 88 -11.22 7.62 26.29
CA TYR A 88 -11.95 7.82 25.04
C TYR A 88 -13.39 8.32 25.28
N ALA A 89 -14.07 7.85 26.35
CA ALA A 89 -15.38 8.35 26.75
C ALA A 89 -15.36 9.86 27.05
N ARG A 90 -14.37 10.31 27.83
CA ARG A 90 -14.18 11.75 28.12
C ARG A 90 -13.87 12.55 26.86
N GLY A 91 -13.02 12.02 25.98
CA GLY A 91 -12.70 12.67 24.70
C GLY A 91 -13.89 12.79 23.77
N LEU A 92 -14.75 11.77 23.69
CA LEU A 92 -16.01 11.80 22.94
C LEU A 92 -16.96 12.89 23.47
N ASP A 93 -17.13 12.98 24.79
CA ASP A 93 -17.97 14.01 25.43
C ASP A 93 -17.42 15.42 25.17
N ALA A 94 -16.12 15.63 25.35
CA ALA A 94 -15.46 16.90 25.16
C ALA A 94 -15.45 17.36 23.69
N GLY A 95 -15.04 16.48 22.77
CA GLY A 95 -14.89 16.83 21.35
C GLY A 95 -16.20 17.12 20.63
N THR A 96 -17.28 16.45 21.02
CA THR A 96 -18.60 16.60 20.40
C THR A 96 -19.46 17.68 21.06
N ARG A 97 -18.96 18.37 22.10
CA ARG A 97 -19.74 19.38 22.83
C ARG A 97 -20.04 20.63 22.01
N SER A 98 -19.08 21.08 21.20
CA SER A 98 -19.24 22.28 20.36
C SER A 98 -18.44 22.17 19.05
N PRO A 99 -18.71 21.18 18.17
CA PRO A 99 -17.93 20.96 16.96
C PRO A 99 -17.76 22.23 16.12
N GLY A 100 -16.56 22.44 15.58
CA GLY A 100 -16.19 23.62 14.80
C GLY A 100 -15.73 24.83 15.61
N ARG A 101 -16.09 24.93 16.91
CA ARG A 101 -15.62 26.03 17.77
C ARG A 101 -14.10 26.06 17.81
N ASP A 102 -13.51 27.26 17.73
CA ASP A 102 -12.06 27.43 17.79
C ASP A 102 -11.56 27.34 19.24
N ASP A 103 -11.30 26.12 19.69
CA ASP A 103 -10.79 25.83 21.02
C ASP A 103 -9.97 24.52 21.09
N ALA A 104 -9.47 24.24 22.30
CA ALA A 104 -8.59 23.12 22.58
C ALA A 104 -9.25 21.73 22.53
N GLU A 105 -10.58 21.60 22.49
CA GLU A 105 -11.24 20.28 22.60
C GLU A 105 -12.13 19.98 21.39
N SER A 106 -12.85 20.98 20.91
CA SER A 106 -13.91 20.82 19.91
C SER A 106 -13.38 20.18 18.63
N TRP A 107 -14.05 19.12 18.20
CA TRP A 107 -13.74 18.45 16.95
C TRP A 107 -14.10 19.31 15.74
N PRO A 108 -13.32 19.23 14.65
CA PRO A 108 -13.74 19.79 13.37
C PRO A 108 -15.08 19.23 12.91
N VAL A 109 -15.84 20.03 12.17
CA VAL A 109 -17.08 19.56 11.51
C VAL A 109 -16.70 18.74 10.29
N ILE A 110 -17.48 17.70 9.99
CA ILE A 110 -17.32 16.91 8.77
C ILE A 110 -17.92 17.70 7.60
N HIS A 111 -17.14 17.88 6.53
CA HIS A 111 -17.54 18.54 5.29
C HIS A 111 -17.24 17.66 4.07
N ASP A 112 -17.59 18.15 2.87
CA ASP A 112 -17.23 17.51 1.60
C ASP A 112 -15.71 17.39 1.46
N HIS A 113 -15.27 16.34 0.73
CA HIS A 113 -13.86 15.98 0.59
C HIS A 113 -12.95 17.11 0.08
N ASP A 114 -13.48 18.02 -0.73
CA ASP A 114 -12.79 19.14 -1.36
C ASP A 114 -12.82 20.44 -0.55
N VAL A 115 -13.58 20.48 0.56
CA VAL A 115 -13.66 21.64 1.46
C VAL A 115 -12.82 21.43 2.71
N ALA A 116 -13.17 20.42 3.51
CA ALA A 116 -12.50 20.07 4.76
C ALA A 116 -12.90 18.65 5.18
N GLY A 117 -12.79 17.70 4.25
CA GLY A 117 -13.36 16.37 4.45
C GLY A 117 -12.50 15.37 5.23
N GLN A 118 -11.29 15.75 5.68
CA GLN A 118 -10.45 14.84 6.47
C GLN A 118 -11.23 14.25 7.66
N PRO A 119 -11.96 15.00 8.52
CA PRO A 119 -12.76 14.44 9.63
C PRO A 119 -13.73 13.30 9.24
N MET A 120 -14.16 13.21 7.98
CA MET A 120 -14.92 12.06 7.47
C MET A 120 -14.13 10.75 7.57
N VAL A 121 -12.84 10.78 7.25
CA VAL A 121 -11.91 9.65 7.37
C VAL A 121 -11.83 9.17 8.82
N GLU A 122 -11.66 10.10 9.75
CA GLU A 122 -11.54 9.82 11.18
C GLU A 122 -12.87 9.33 11.78
N SER A 123 -14.01 9.78 11.25
CA SER A 123 -15.33 9.31 11.69
C SER A 123 -15.50 7.79 11.55
N ALA A 124 -14.90 7.17 10.52
CA ALA A 124 -14.93 5.72 10.34
C ALA A 124 -14.15 5.00 11.45
N SER A 125 -13.01 5.55 11.88
CA SER A 125 -12.21 5.00 12.98
C SER A 125 -12.95 5.10 14.31
N VAL A 126 -13.60 6.25 14.57
CA VAL A 126 -14.43 6.45 15.76
C VAL A 126 -15.63 5.49 15.76
N ALA A 127 -16.36 5.40 14.65
CA ALA A 127 -17.50 4.51 14.51
C ALA A 127 -17.13 3.04 14.69
N LEU A 128 -16.04 2.58 14.06
CA LEU A 128 -15.57 1.21 14.21
C LEU A 128 -15.12 0.93 15.65
N GLY A 129 -14.37 1.85 16.27
CA GLY A 129 -13.96 1.73 17.67
C GLY A 129 -15.15 1.64 18.63
N LEU A 130 -16.17 2.49 18.43
CA LEU A 130 -17.42 2.44 19.19
C LEU A 130 -18.18 1.13 18.98
N ARG A 131 -18.23 0.62 17.75
CA ARG A 131 -18.90 -0.65 17.45
C ARG A 131 -18.22 -1.83 18.12
N LEU A 132 -16.90 -1.92 18.02
CA LEU A 132 -16.09 -2.97 18.64
C LEU A 132 -16.19 -2.98 20.16
N THR A 133 -16.29 -1.79 20.77
CA THR A 133 -16.31 -1.62 22.23
C THR A 133 -17.69 -1.34 22.80
N ARG A 134 -18.75 -1.48 21.98
CA ARG A 134 -20.10 -1.03 22.32
C ARG A 134 -20.57 -1.47 23.71
N PRO A 135 -20.47 -2.76 24.10
CA PRO A 135 -20.95 -3.24 25.40
C PRO A 135 -20.22 -2.63 26.60
N TRP A 136 -19.02 -2.08 26.41
CA TRP A 136 -18.18 -1.55 27.49
C TRP A 136 -18.00 -0.03 27.44
N LEU A 137 -18.30 0.61 26.30
CA LEU A 137 -18.15 2.05 26.10
C LEU A 137 -19.48 2.71 25.72
N TRP A 138 -19.95 2.50 24.49
CA TRP A 138 -21.10 3.24 23.94
C TRP A 138 -22.36 3.09 24.81
N ASP A 139 -22.69 1.87 25.23
CA ASP A 139 -23.91 1.61 26.01
C ASP A 139 -23.85 2.24 27.43
N HIS A 140 -22.65 2.61 27.90
CA HIS A 140 -22.40 3.26 29.18
C HIS A 140 -22.25 4.79 29.10
N LEU A 141 -22.20 5.37 27.90
CA LEU A 141 -22.17 6.82 27.74
C LEU A 141 -23.51 7.44 28.15
N ALA A 142 -23.46 8.63 28.76
CA ALA A 142 -24.66 9.39 29.07
C ALA A 142 -25.50 9.65 27.80
N PRO A 143 -26.85 9.60 27.87
CA PRO A 143 -27.72 9.79 26.70
C PRO A 143 -27.36 11.02 25.86
N ALA A 144 -27.15 12.18 26.50
CA ALA A 144 -26.79 13.41 25.82
C ALA A 144 -25.42 13.36 25.12
N VAL A 145 -24.48 12.53 25.57
CA VAL A 145 -23.20 12.32 24.88
C VAL A 145 -23.42 11.44 23.65
N ARG A 146 -24.20 10.36 23.77
CA ARG A 146 -24.55 9.50 22.63
C ARG A 146 -25.22 10.29 21.50
N ASP A 147 -26.15 11.17 21.84
CA ASP A 147 -26.86 11.97 20.84
C ASP A 147 -25.92 12.96 20.11
N ARG A 148 -24.97 13.58 20.80
CA ARG A 148 -23.98 14.46 20.17
C ARG A 148 -22.95 13.71 19.32
N VAL A 149 -22.50 12.55 19.79
CA VAL A 149 -21.61 11.67 19.02
C VAL A 149 -22.30 11.19 17.74
N GLU A 150 -23.55 10.77 17.83
CA GLU A 150 -24.35 10.44 16.64
C GLU A 150 -24.44 11.62 15.68
N GLU A 151 -24.81 12.81 16.16
CA GLU A 151 -24.97 13.98 15.27
C GLU A 151 -23.66 14.33 14.57
N TRP A 152 -22.51 14.28 15.27
CA TRP A 152 -21.22 14.48 14.62
C TRP A 152 -20.92 13.42 13.57
N LEU A 153 -21.15 12.13 13.87
CA LEU A 153 -20.94 11.02 12.93
C LEU A 153 -21.84 11.12 11.69
N ARG A 154 -23.09 11.56 11.85
CA ARG A 154 -24.03 11.77 10.73
C ARG A 154 -23.53 12.81 9.72
N GLY A 155 -22.59 13.67 10.10
CA GLY A 155 -21.87 14.52 9.16
C GLY A 155 -21.26 13.73 7.99
N ALA A 156 -20.76 12.51 8.21
CA ALA A 156 -20.22 11.66 7.15
C ALA A 156 -21.30 11.17 6.16
N LEU A 157 -22.54 10.97 6.63
CA LEU A 157 -23.65 10.52 5.79
C LEU A 157 -24.23 11.64 4.92
N ARG A 158 -24.00 12.90 5.30
CA ARG A 158 -24.63 14.09 4.72
C ARG A 158 -23.68 14.90 3.81
N HIS A 159 -22.43 14.45 3.66
CA HIS A 159 -21.41 15.10 2.83
C HIS A 159 -20.81 14.13 1.82
N VAL A 160 -20.23 14.68 0.76
CA VAL A 160 -19.73 13.95 -0.42
C VAL A 160 -18.32 13.42 -0.16
N PRO A 161 -18.14 12.08 -0.13
CA PRO A 161 -16.82 11.46 -0.03
C PRO A 161 -16.04 11.63 -1.33
N ALA A 162 -14.71 11.49 -1.27
CA ALA A 162 -13.91 11.36 -2.49
C ALA A 162 -14.35 10.11 -3.29
N PRO A 163 -14.25 10.10 -4.63
CA PRO A 163 -14.72 9.01 -5.50
C PRO A 163 -13.77 7.80 -5.48
N ASN A 164 -13.58 7.20 -4.31
CA ASN A 164 -12.70 6.06 -4.01
C ASN A 164 -13.13 5.41 -2.68
N ASN A 165 -12.23 4.68 -2.00
CA ASN A 165 -12.46 4.05 -0.70
C ASN A 165 -13.10 4.96 0.38
N TRP A 166 -13.11 6.28 0.21
CA TRP A 166 -13.82 7.20 1.11
C TRP A 166 -15.31 6.90 1.27
N TYR A 167 -15.96 6.28 0.29
CA TYR A 167 -17.35 5.81 0.44
C TYR A 167 -17.52 4.71 1.50
N LEU A 168 -16.44 4.02 1.89
CA LEU A 168 -16.45 3.05 2.99
C LEU A 168 -16.46 3.71 4.37
N PHE A 169 -16.18 5.02 4.46
CA PHE A 169 -16.26 5.76 5.73
C PHE A 169 -17.70 5.98 6.20
N PRO A 170 -18.61 6.58 5.42
CA PRO A 170 -20.02 6.64 5.78
C PRO A 170 -20.67 5.25 5.87
N PHE A 171 -20.23 4.27 5.08
CA PHE A 171 -20.64 2.86 5.25
C PHE A 171 -20.34 2.34 6.67
N THR A 172 -19.13 2.60 7.17
CA THR A 172 -18.70 2.17 8.51
C THR A 172 -19.48 2.88 9.60
N VAL A 173 -19.70 4.20 9.44
CA VAL A 173 -20.56 4.99 10.33
C VAL A 173 -21.98 4.43 10.38
N ALA A 174 -22.58 4.20 9.21
CA ALA A 174 -23.92 3.62 9.10
C ALA A 174 -24.01 2.23 9.74
N GLY A 175 -22.99 1.38 9.56
CA GLY A 175 -22.91 0.07 10.20
C GLY A 175 -22.87 0.15 11.73
N PHE A 176 -22.14 1.11 12.29
CA PHE A 176 -22.16 1.38 13.73
C PHE A 176 -23.53 1.88 14.21
N LEU A 177 -24.09 2.90 13.58
CA LEU A 177 -25.40 3.46 13.95
C LEU A 177 -26.50 2.39 13.91
N ALA A 178 -26.48 1.53 12.89
CA ALA A 178 -27.39 0.39 12.82
C ALA A 178 -27.19 -0.59 13.98
N SER A 179 -25.95 -0.95 14.31
CA SER A 179 -25.66 -1.81 15.45
C SER A 179 -26.16 -1.20 16.77
N ALA A 180 -26.10 0.13 16.91
CA ALA A 180 -26.54 0.88 18.09
C ALA A 180 -28.06 1.11 18.17
N GLY A 181 -28.85 0.57 17.21
CA GLY A 181 -30.31 0.77 17.16
C GLY A 181 -30.73 2.16 16.66
N ARG A 182 -29.84 2.84 15.94
CA ARG A 182 -30.02 4.20 15.39
C ARG A 182 -29.99 4.21 13.85
N ALA A 183 -30.41 3.10 13.23
CA ALA A 183 -30.56 2.99 11.77
C ALA A 183 -31.75 3.83 11.27
N ASP A 184 -31.60 4.38 10.07
CA ASP A 184 -32.66 5.05 9.31
C ASP A 184 -32.35 5.04 7.80
N ALA A 185 -33.16 5.75 7.02
CA ALA A 185 -32.99 5.86 5.58
C ALA A 185 -31.68 6.53 5.13
N GLU A 186 -31.04 7.38 5.95
CA GLU A 186 -29.71 7.92 5.62
C GLU A 186 -28.65 6.82 5.72
N THR A 187 -28.71 6.02 6.79
CA THR A 187 -27.79 4.90 6.98
C THR A 187 -27.93 3.83 5.89
N GLU A 188 -29.16 3.52 5.48
CA GLU A 188 -29.43 2.56 4.40
C GLU A 188 -28.85 3.05 3.08
N ARG A 189 -29.14 4.29 2.67
CA ARG A 189 -28.61 4.89 1.44
C ARG A 189 -27.08 4.90 1.39
N ALA A 190 -26.43 5.25 2.50
CA ALA A 190 -24.97 5.28 2.56
C ALA A 190 -24.37 3.88 2.37
N ARG A 191 -24.99 2.85 2.95
CA ARG A 191 -24.53 1.46 2.80
C ARG A 191 -24.74 0.95 1.39
N ASP A 192 -25.94 1.13 0.84
CA ASP A 192 -26.27 0.69 -0.52
C ASP A 192 -25.33 1.33 -1.55
N ARG A 193 -25.11 2.65 -1.42
CA ARG A 193 -24.20 3.37 -2.33
C ARG A 193 -22.76 2.87 -2.26
N ALA A 194 -22.25 2.63 -1.06
CA ALA A 194 -20.88 2.16 -0.89
C ALA A 194 -20.69 0.75 -1.46
N LEU A 195 -21.65 -0.14 -1.25
CA LEU A 195 -21.60 -1.50 -1.79
C LEU A 195 -21.77 -1.51 -3.32
N GLU A 196 -22.69 -0.71 -3.87
CA GLU A 196 -22.85 -0.55 -5.34
C GLU A 196 -21.55 -0.08 -6.00
N LEU A 197 -20.89 0.92 -5.43
CA LEU A 197 -19.60 1.41 -5.92
C LEU A 197 -18.50 0.35 -5.81
N LEU A 198 -18.44 -0.36 -4.68
CA LEU A 198 -17.45 -1.41 -4.47
C LEU A 198 -17.58 -2.54 -5.49
N GLU A 199 -18.81 -2.90 -5.89
CA GLU A 199 -19.05 -3.83 -7.00
C GLU A 199 -18.49 -3.30 -8.32
N GLY A 200 -18.72 -2.03 -8.64
CA GLY A 200 -18.17 -1.39 -9.86
C GLY A 200 -16.65 -1.29 -9.88
N TRP A 201 -16.02 -1.30 -8.71
CA TRP A 201 -14.58 -1.27 -8.52
C TRP A 201 -13.92 -2.64 -8.50
N TYR A 202 -14.69 -3.72 -8.37
CA TYR A 202 -14.16 -5.08 -8.44
C TYR A 202 -13.62 -5.37 -9.83
N ARG A 203 -12.45 -6.02 -9.90
CA ARG A 203 -11.77 -6.36 -11.15
C ARG A 203 -11.54 -7.86 -11.33
N GLY A 204 -11.87 -8.68 -10.33
CA GLY A 204 -11.57 -10.11 -10.35
C GLY A 204 -10.39 -10.46 -9.44
N ASP A 205 -10.19 -11.75 -9.18
CA ASP A 205 -9.08 -12.30 -8.39
C ASP A 205 -8.93 -11.66 -6.99
N GLY A 206 -10.05 -11.24 -6.39
CA GLY A 206 -10.06 -10.53 -5.11
C GLY A 206 -9.54 -9.08 -5.15
N TRP A 207 -9.24 -8.51 -6.33
CA TRP A 207 -8.71 -7.15 -6.47
C TRP A 207 -9.80 -6.11 -6.79
N TYR A 208 -9.68 -4.97 -6.13
CA TYR A 208 -10.46 -3.76 -6.38
C TYR A 208 -9.56 -2.65 -6.89
N ALA A 209 -10.03 -1.93 -7.91
CA ALA A 209 -9.48 -0.61 -8.22
C ALA A 209 -9.99 0.39 -7.18
N ASP A 210 -9.12 1.22 -6.61
CA ASP A 210 -9.55 2.21 -5.62
C ASP A 210 -10.17 3.45 -6.29
N GLY A 211 -11.45 3.36 -6.61
CA GLY A 211 -12.16 4.33 -7.44
C GLY A 211 -12.19 3.92 -8.93
N ASP A 212 -12.68 4.83 -9.78
CA ASP A 212 -12.85 4.55 -11.22
C ASP A 212 -11.54 4.51 -12.02
N GLY A 213 -10.40 4.75 -11.36
CA GLY A 213 -9.06 4.65 -11.94
C GLY A 213 -8.53 3.21 -11.95
N ARG A 214 -7.20 3.08 -11.84
CA ARG A 214 -6.50 1.79 -11.75
C ARG A 214 -5.51 1.75 -10.59
N ALA A 215 -5.88 2.33 -9.45
CA ALA A 215 -5.04 2.28 -8.26
C ALA A 215 -5.21 0.92 -7.57
N PHE A 216 -4.16 0.09 -7.58
CA PHE A 216 -4.08 -1.19 -6.90
C PHE A 216 -2.88 -1.14 -5.97
N ASP A 217 -3.11 -1.07 -4.66
CA ASP A 217 -2.08 -1.05 -3.64
C ASP A 217 -2.64 -1.62 -2.32
N HIS A 218 -1.92 -1.41 -1.21
CA HIS A 218 -2.29 -1.87 0.12
C HIS A 218 -3.67 -1.39 0.63
N TYR A 219 -4.30 -0.39 -0.01
CA TYR A 219 -5.70 -0.03 0.24
C TYR A 219 -6.68 -1.15 -0.06
N ASN A 220 -6.32 -2.11 -0.92
CA ASN A 220 -7.10 -3.34 -1.08
C ASN A 220 -7.26 -4.03 0.28
N GLY A 221 -6.16 -4.28 0.98
CA GLY A 221 -6.19 -5.01 2.23
C GLY A 221 -6.76 -4.20 3.39
N TRP A 222 -6.25 -2.99 3.63
CA TRP A 222 -6.59 -2.23 4.84
C TRP A 222 -7.86 -1.37 4.70
N ALA A 223 -8.49 -1.26 3.54
CA ALA A 223 -9.74 -0.50 3.37
C ALA A 223 -10.80 -1.29 2.61
N LEU A 224 -10.54 -1.62 1.34
CA LEU A 224 -11.53 -2.17 0.42
C LEU A 224 -12.03 -3.56 0.85
N HIS A 225 -11.15 -4.37 1.45
CA HIS A 225 -11.54 -5.61 2.15
C HIS A 225 -11.89 -5.39 3.62
N LEU A 226 -11.10 -4.59 4.34
CA LEU A 226 -11.24 -4.43 5.80
C LEU A 226 -12.66 -4.04 6.22
N TYR A 227 -13.18 -2.94 5.69
CA TYR A 227 -14.46 -2.41 6.16
C TYR A 227 -15.65 -3.34 5.88
N PRO A 228 -15.90 -3.81 4.64
CA PRO A 228 -17.07 -4.64 4.37
C PRO A 228 -17.00 -6.03 5.01
N VAL A 229 -15.81 -6.65 5.06
CA VAL A 229 -15.67 -7.99 5.68
C VAL A 229 -15.80 -7.92 7.19
N LEU A 230 -15.17 -6.93 7.84
CA LEU A 230 -15.29 -6.76 9.29
C LEU A 230 -16.72 -6.34 9.69
N ASP A 231 -17.39 -5.50 8.89
CA ASP A 231 -18.79 -5.16 9.10
C ASP A 231 -19.71 -6.40 9.09
N ALA A 232 -19.52 -7.28 8.11
CA ALA A 232 -20.28 -8.51 7.97
C ALA A 232 -20.01 -9.48 9.13
N HIS A 233 -18.74 -9.65 9.50
CA HIS A 233 -18.31 -10.46 10.65
C HIS A 233 -18.94 -9.97 11.96
N LEU A 234 -18.87 -8.67 12.26
CA LEU A 234 -19.47 -8.07 13.45
C LEU A 234 -21.00 -8.10 13.44
N ALA A 235 -21.63 -8.24 12.27
CA ALA A 235 -23.07 -8.42 12.16
C ALA A 235 -23.51 -9.89 12.24
N GLY A 236 -22.57 -10.85 12.26
CA GLY A 236 -22.86 -12.27 12.19
C GLY A 236 -23.53 -12.70 10.87
N LYS A 237 -23.25 -12.00 9.76
CA LYS A 237 -23.86 -12.26 8.45
C LYS A 237 -22.79 -12.67 7.44
N PRO A 238 -22.98 -13.78 6.70
CA PRO A 238 -22.12 -14.07 5.56
C PRO A 238 -22.34 -13.03 4.45
N ALA A 239 -21.26 -12.49 3.91
CA ALA A 239 -21.29 -11.54 2.81
C ALA A 239 -20.34 -12.01 1.69
N PRO A 240 -20.62 -11.69 0.41
CA PRO A 240 -19.77 -12.10 -0.71
C PRO A 240 -18.30 -11.63 -0.57
N PHE A 241 -18.07 -10.59 0.23
CA PHE A 241 -16.76 -10.01 0.48
C PHE A 241 -15.78 -10.98 1.17
N GLY A 242 -16.25 -11.94 1.97
CA GLY A 242 -15.38 -12.95 2.58
C GLY A 242 -14.70 -13.84 1.53
N ALA A 243 -15.46 -14.34 0.55
CA ALA A 243 -14.91 -15.11 -0.56
C ALA A 243 -13.89 -14.31 -1.37
N ARG A 244 -14.15 -13.03 -1.62
CA ARG A 244 -13.21 -12.14 -2.32
C ARG A 244 -11.95 -11.84 -1.51
N LEU A 245 -12.04 -11.73 -0.19
CA LEU A 245 -10.86 -11.62 0.68
C LEU A 245 -10.01 -12.89 0.60
N ARG A 246 -10.65 -14.07 0.65
CA ARG A 246 -9.95 -15.34 0.49
C ARG A 246 -9.17 -15.37 -0.83
N GLU A 247 -9.82 -15.04 -1.94
CA GLU A 247 -9.21 -14.97 -3.27
C GLU A 247 -8.06 -13.94 -3.33
N HIS A 248 -8.26 -12.75 -2.76
CA HIS A 248 -7.23 -11.72 -2.67
C HIS A 248 -5.96 -12.23 -1.97
N LEU A 249 -6.14 -12.96 -0.86
CA LEU A 249 -5.04 -13.48 -0.06
C LEU A 249 -4.23 -14.59 -0.76
N GLU A 250 -4.74 -15.20 -1.83
CA GLU A 250 -3.97 -16.17 -2.64
C GLU A 250 -2.79 -15.48 -3.34
N SER A 251 -2.97 -14.24 -3.79
CA SER A 251 -1.91 -13.44 -4.42
C SER A 251 -1.22 -12.48 -3.45
N PHE A 252 -1.96 -11.87 -2.53
CA PHE A 252 -1.45 -10.83 -1.63
C PHE A 252 -0.42 -11.36 -0.63
N ALA A 253 -0.46 -12.65 -0.26
CA ALA A 253 0.58 -13.25 0.59
C ALA A 253 1.99 -13.18 -0.03
N SER A 254 2.08 -13.11 -1.36
CA SER A 254 3.34 -12.95 -2.10
C SER A 254 3.85 -11.51 -2.17
N TRP A 255 3.20 -10.56 -1.48
CA TRP A 255 3.63 -9.16 -1.38
C TRP A 255 4.61 -8.90 -0.21
N PHE A 256 5.00 -9.95 0.51
CA PHE A 256 5.83 -9.88 1.71
C PHE A 256 7.15 -10.60 1.51
N GLY A 257 8.25 -9.91 1.81
CA GLY A 257 9.61 -10.45 1.77
C GLY A 257 9.88 -11.39 2.94
N GLY A 258 10.90 -12.23 2.78
CA GLY A 258 11.32 -13.20 3.80
C GLY A 258 11.82 -12.54 5.08
N ASP A 259 12.18 -11.26 5.09
CA ASP A 259 12.51 -10.52 6.32
C ASP A 259 11.29 -9.86 6.99
N GLY A 260 10.08 -10.08 6.45
CA GLY A 260 8.84 -9.48 6.91
C GLY A 260 8.48 -8.15 6.24
N ALA A 261 9.34 -7.61 5.37
CA ALA A 261 9.05 -6.37 4.66
C ALA A 261 7.81 -6.50 3.74
N PRO A 262 6.77 -5.66 3.87
CA PRO A 262 5.77 -5.53 2.83
C PRO A 262 6.34 -4.74 1.64
N LEU A 263 5.82 -4.99 0.43
CA LEU A 263 6.19 -4.23 -0.77
C LEU A 263 6.04 -2.73 -0.57
N HIS A 264 7.08 -1.95 -0.90
CA HIS A 264 7.05 -0.49 -0.85
C HIS A 264 6.44 0.09 -2.14
N PHE A 265 5.14 -0.13 -2.33
CA PHE A 265 4.39 0.20 -3.54
C PHE A 265 3.05 0.87 -3.23
N GLY A 266 2.72 1.93 -3.99
CA GLY A 266 1.51 2.72 -3.79
C GLY A 266 1.62 3.77 -2.70
N ARG A 267 0.46 4.25 -2.23
CA ARG A 267 0.35 5.43 -1.37
C ARG A 267 0.26 5.10 0.13
N SER A 268 0.49 6.14 0.93
CA SER A 268 0.33 6.13 2.39
C SER A 268 1.16 5.08 3.14
N LEU A 269 2.35 4.80 2.62
CA LEU A 269 3.24 3.76 3.14
C LEU A 269 3.73 4.05 4.58
N THR A 270 3.55 5.28 5.07
CA THR A 270 3.78 5.62 6.49
C THR A 270 2.90 4.82 7.47
N TYR A 271 1.88 4.09 7.00
CA TYR A 271 1.03 3.22 7.79
C TYR A 271 1.65 1.84 8.08
N ARG A 272 2.75 1.49 7.38
CA ARG A 272 3.64 0.38 7.73
C ARG A 272 2.94 -0.97 7.89
N PHE A 273 2.81 -1.44 9.13
CA PHE A 273 2.24 -2.73 9.47
C PHE A 273 0.73 -2.81 9.26
N ALA A 274 0.06 -1.69 8.94
CA ALA A 274 -1.27 -1.73 8.33
C ALA A 274 -1.32 -2.66 7.10
N ALA A 275 -0.22 -2.81 6.35
CA ALA A 275 -0.15 -3.68 5.17
C ALA A 275 -0.58 -5.13 5.50
N ALA A 276 -0.42 -5.57 6.75
CA ALA A 276 -0.78 -6.92 7.17
C ALA A 276 -2.26 -7.05 7.61
N SER A 277 -3.06 -5.99 7.52
CA SER A 277 -4.46 -5.97 8.03
C SER A 277 -5.35 -7.02 7.37
N ALA A 278 -5.23 -7.24 6.06
CA ALA A 278 -6.03 -8.26 5.36
C ALA A 278 -5.68 -9.69 5.80
N VAL A 279 -4.40 -9.97 6.09
CA VAL A 279 -3.98 -11.27 6.63
C VAL A 279 -4.59 -11.49 8.01
N GLY A 280 -4.53 -10.47 8.87
CA GLY A 280 -5.15 -10.51 10.20
C GLY A 280 -6.66 -10.68 10.14
N LEU A 281 -7.33 -9.96 9.24
CA LEU A 281 -8.77 -10.05 9.03
C LEU A 281 -9.18 -11.45 8.55
N GLY A 282 -8.51 -11.98 7.52
CA GLY A 282 -8.82 -13.31 6.99
C GLY A 282 -8.61 -14.41 8.03
N ALA A 283 -7.59 -14.27 8.90
CA ALA A 283 -7.39 -15.20 10.01
C ALA A 283 -8.51 -15.12 11.07
N VAL A 284 -9.02 -13.91 11.36
CA VAL A 284 -10.09 -13.69 12.35
C VAL A 284 -11.45 -14.14 11.82
N THR A 285 -11.76 -13.89 10.55
CA THR A 285 -13.06 -14.26 9.97
C THR A 285 -13.10 -15.69 9.44
N GLY A 286 -11.94 -16.31 9.22
CA GLY A 286 -11.81 -17.62 8.58
C GLY A 286 -11.79 -17.54 7.04
N ASP A 287 -11.91 -16.34 6.47
CA ASP A 287 -11.89 -16.09 5.03
C ASP A 287 -10.46 -15.99 4.50
N THR A 288 -9.68 -17.06 4.63
CA THR A 288 -8.29 -17.10 4.19
C THR A 288 -7.88 -18.45 3.62
N PRO A 289 -7.07 -18.48 2.54
CA PRO A 289 -6.46 -19.70 2.03
C PRO A 289 -5.23 -20.10 2.85
N LEU A 290 -4.73 -19.19 3.70
CA LEU A 290 -3.47 -19.35 4.41
C LEU A 290 -3.65 -20.24 5.64
N ARG A 291 -2.66 -21.10 5.89
CA ARG A 291 -2.56 -21.85 7.13
C ARG A 291 -2.24 -20.89 8.28
N PRO A 292 -2.73 -21.14 9.52
CA PRO A 292 -2.55 -20.22 10.63
C PRO A 292 -1.09 -19.83 10.91
N GLY A 293 -0.14 -20.78 10.78
CA GLY A 293 1.29 -20.52 10.96
C GLY A 293 1.89 -19.57 9.91
N VAL A 294 1.40 -19.61 8.67
CA VAL A 294 1.78 -18.67 7.60
C VAL A 294 1.19 -17.29 7.86
N SER A 295 -0.09 -17.21 8.25
CA SER A 295 -0.71 -15.94 8.63
C SER A 295 0.04 -15.26 9.77
N ARG A 296 0.44 -16.02 10.79
CA ARG A 296 1.27 -15.55 11.91
C ARG A 296 2.61 -14.99 11.43
N ARG A 297 3.28 -15.68 10.51
CA ARG A 297 4.56 -15.27 9.95
C ARG A 297 4.49 -13.94 9.21
N LEU A 298 3.47 -13.76 8.36
CA LEU A 298 3.26 -12.51 7.62
C LEU A 298 2.94 -11.35 8.55
N LEU A 299 2.02 -11.56 9.51
CA LEU A 299 1.65 -10.55 10.51
C LEU A 299 2.85 -10.15 11.38
N SER A 300 3.42 -11.12 12.10
CA SER A 300 4.45 -10.86 13.09
C SER A 300 5.78 -10.47 12.45
N GLY A 301 6.06 -10.99 11.25
CA GLY A 301 7.19 -10.58 10.43
C GLY A 301 7.09 -9.11 10.05
N THR A 302 5.92 -8.67 9.57
CA THR A 302 5.69 -7.26 9.24
C THR A 302 5.82 -6.36 10.46
N LEU A 303 5.21 -6.73 11.59
CA LEU A 303 5.31 -5.94 12.81
C LEU A 303 6.78 -5.82 13.27
N ARG A 304 7.46 -6.95 13.40
CA ARG A 304 8.87 -6.99 13.81
C ARG A 304 9.77 -6.20 12.86
N TYR A 305 9.58 -6.35 11.54
CA TYR A 305 10.36 -5.65 10.52
C TYR A 305 10.45 -4.14 10.79
N PHE A 306 9.32 -3.51 11.09
CA PHE A 306 9.25 -2.07 11.36
C PHE A 306 9.77 -1.69 12.74
N LEU A 307 9.45 -2.48 13.77
CA LEU A 307 9.95 -2.21 15.13
C LEU A 307 11.48 -2.28 15.19
N ASP A 308 12.08 -3.29 14.55
CA ASP A 308 13.54 -3.48 14.51
C ASP A 308 14.26 -2.40 13.69
N ARG A 309 13.54 -1.66 12.84
CA ARG A 309 14.09 -0.64 11.93
C ARG A 309 13.73 0.79 12.32
N GLY A 310 13.26 1.02 13.55
CA GLY A 310 13.10 2.37 14.11
C GLY A 310 11.78 3.06 13.77
N ALA A 311 10.72 2.30 13.48
CA ALA A 311 9.40 2.89 13.20
C ALA A 311 8.82 3.63 14.40
N VAL A 312 9.24 3.23 15.60
CA VAL A 312 8.89 3.86 16.87
C VAL A 312 10.09 4.69 17.34
N GLY A 313 9.88 6.00 17.49
CA GLY A 313 10.90 6.94 17.97
C GLY A 313 11.23 6.79 19.46
N GLU A 314 12.17 7.60 19.94
CA GLU A 314 12.55 7.65 21.37
C GLU A 314 11.39 8.12 22.26
N ASP A 315 10.47 8.90 21.70
CA ASP A 315 9.21 9.33 22.31
C ASP A 315 8.14 8.23 22.32
N GLY A 316 8.43 7.03 21.82
CA GLY A 316 7.49 5.92 21.76
C GLY A 316 6.39 6.06 20.71
N LEU A 317 6.44 7.09 19.84
CA LEU A 317 5.45 7.32 18.80
C LEU A 317 5.89 6.72 17.47
N LEU A 318 4.91 6.39 16.62
CA LEU A 318 5.19 6.05 15.23
C LEU A 318 5.58 7.31 14.44
N SER A 319 6.71 7.28 13.75
CA SER A 319 7.21 8.45 13.03
C SER A 319 6.57 8.62 11.63
N LEU A 320 6.71 9.80 11.02
CA LEU A 320 6.37 10.04 9.61
C LEU A 320 7.46 9.49 8.66
N GLY A 321 7.15 8.47 7.86
CA GLY A 321 8.08 7.84 6.92
C GLY A 321 7.96 6.32 6.88
N TRP A 322 8.93 5.62 6.29
CA TRP A 322 8.89 4.16 6.13
C TRP A 322 9.49 3.41 7.32
N HIS A 323 10.82 3.38 7.44
CA HIS A 323 11.49 2.79 8.61
C HIS A 323 11.54 3.75 9.78
N GLY A 324 11.86 5.01 9.53
CA GLY A 324 11.86 6.09 10.52
C GLY A 324 11.47 7.41 9.85
N PRO A 325 11.78 8.57 10.46
CA PRO A 325 11.59 9.88 9.83
C PRO A 325 12.21 9.96 8.43
N HIS A 326 11.41 10.18 7.40
CA HIS A 326 11.90 10.37 6.03
C HIS A 326 10.98 11.29 5.23
N ALA A 327 11.25 12.60 5.30
CA ALA A 327 10.41 13.64 4.71
C ALA A 327 10.11 13.45 3.20
N PRO A 328 11.05 13.01 2.33
CA PRO A 328 10.77 12.86 0.90
C PRO A 328 9.70 11.81 0.56
N THR A 329 9.37 10.88 1.48
CA THR A 329 8.29 9.89 1.27
C THR A 329 6.96 10.27 1.93
N VAL A 330 6.92 11.39 2.65
CA VAL A 330 5.71 11.83 3.35
C VAL A 330 4.79 12.52 2.33
N GLN A 331 3.57 12.01 2.17
CA GLN A 331 2.57 12.66 1.33
C GLN A 331 2.01 13.92 2.01
N TYR A 332 1.58 14.90 1.22
CA TYR A 332 1.10 16.20 1.72
C TYR A 332 -0.06 16.11 2.74
N TYR A 333 -0.88 15.05 2.65
CA TYR A 333 -2.01 14.80 3.55
C TYR A 333 -1.60 14.06 4.83
N SER A 334 -0.32 13.69 5.00
CA SER A 334 0.14 12.95 6.17
C SER A 334 0.64 13.90 7.25
N GLY A 335 0.04 13.81 8.44
CA GLY A 335 0.41 14.55 9.64
C GLY A 335 0.89 13.63 10.78
N PRO A 336 1.13 14.16 11.99
CA PRO A 336 1.71 13.39 13.09
C PRO A 336 0.84 12.19 13.53
N GLY A 337 -0.48 12.28 13.39
CA GLY A 337 -1.43 11.17 13.61
C GLY A 337 -1.40 10.09 12.52
N SER A 338 -0.82 10.39 11.36
CA SER A 338 -1.02 9.57 10.17
C SER A 338 -0.47 8.15 10.27
N PRO A 339 0.74 7.96 10.83
CA PRO A 339 1.31 6.64 11.06
C PRO A 339 0.42 5.69 11.87
N TYR A 340 -0.47 6.22 12.72
CA TYR A 340 -1.37 5.39 13.54
C TYR A 340 -2.48 4.72 12.74
N TRP A 341 -2.58 4.92 11.42
CA TRP A 341 -3.38 4.02 10.59
C TRP A 341 -2.89 2.56 10.65
N ALA A 342 -1.63 2.36 11.08
CA ALA A 342 -1.08 1.06 11.48
C ALA A 342 -1.97 0.29 12.47
N SER A 343 -2.81 0.99 13.26
CA SER A 343 -3.76 0.40 14.19
C SER A 343 -4.73 -0.61 13.57
N LYS A 344 -4.99 -0.54 12.25
CA LYS A 344 -5.83 -1.53 11.54
C LYS A 344 -5.26 -2.95 11.63
N ALA A 345 -3.95 -3.10 11.73
CA ALA A 345 -3.31 -4.40 11.85
C ALA A 345 -3.66 -5.12 13.17
N PHE A 346 -4.02 -4.37 14.22
CA PHE A 346 -4.48 -4.94 15.48
C PHE A 346 -5.81 -5.66 15.36
N VAL A 347 -6.48 -5.66 14.19
CA VAL A 347 -7.62 -6.55 13.92
C VAL A 347 -7.31 -8.00 14.28
N CYS A 348 -6.05 -8.45 14.16
CA CYS A 348 -5.62 -9.77 14.58
C CYS A 348 -5.91 -10.06 16.07
N LEU A 349 -5.90 -9.06 16.95
CA LEU A 349 -6.17 -9.20 18.38
C LEU A 349 -7.62 -9.58 18.69
N LEU A 350 -8.55 -9.45 17.73
CA LEU A 350 -9.90 -9.99 17.87
C LEU A 350 -9.91 -11.51 17.98
N ALA A 351 -8.87 -12.20 17.51
CA ALA A 351 -8.70 -13.62 17.73
C ALA A 351 -8.39 -13.89 19.23
N PRO A 352 -9.18 -14.74 19.92
CA PRO A 352 -8.98 -15.05 21.33
C PRO A 352 -7.68 -15.82 21.58
N PRO A 353 -7.14 -15.86 22.81
CA PRO A 353 -5.82 -16.44 23.09
C PRO A 353 -5.62 -17.90 22.63
N ASP A 354 -6.68 -18.70 22.58
CA ASP A 354 -6.70 -20.09 22.16
C ASP A 354 -6.85 -20.30 20.64
N HIS A 355 -7.10 -19.22 19.88
CA HIS A 355 -7.28 -19.27 18.44
C HIS A 355 -6.04 -19.83 17.73
N PRO A 356 -6.19 -20.64 16.65
CA PRO A 356 -5.07 -21.20 15.90
C PRO A 356 -4.03 -20.19 15.41
N LEU A 357 -4.45 -18.94 15.17
CA LEU A 357 -3.55 -17.83 14.84
C LEU A 357 -2.42 -17.65 15.88
N TRP A 358 -2.71 -17.90 17.15
CA TRP A 358 -1.79 -17.70 18.26
C TRP A 358 -1.18 -18.99 18.79
N THR A 359 -1.85 -20.13 18.60
CA THR A 359 -1.43 -21.43 19.14
C THR A 359 -0.72 -22.31 18.12
N SER A 360 -0.89 -22.06 16.82
CA SER A 360 -0.13 -22.78 15.78
C SER A 360 1.32 -22.30 15.72
N ILE A 361 2.23 -23.23 15.47
CA ILE A 361 3.64 -22.93 15.23
C ILE A 361 3.76 -22.06 13.98
N GLU A 362 4.56 -21.00 14.06
CA GLU A 362 4.86 -20.14 12.92
C GLU A 362 5.53 -20.92 11.78
N GLU A 363 5.09 -20.67 10.55
CA GLU A 363 5.57 -21.37 9.36
C GLU A 363 6.19 -20.38 8.37
N PRO A 364 7.09 -20.81 7.46
CA PRO A 364 7.72 -19.92 6.49
C PRO A 364 6.71 -19.16 5.63
N ALA A 365 7.02 -17.91 5.29
CA ALA A 365 6.29 -17.12 4.32
C ALA A 365 6.47 -17.69 2.90
N PRO A 366 5.57 -17.40 1.94
CA PRO A 366 5.71 -17.89 0.57
C PRO A 366 7.08 -17.58 -0.07
N SER A 367 7.63 -16.39 0.21
CA SER A 367 8.94 -15.95 -0.28
C SER A 367 10.13 -16.70 0.34
N GLU A 368 9.92 -17.49 1.39
CA GLU A 368 10.95 -18.31 2.06
C GLU A 368 10.95 -19.77 1.55
N THR A 369 9.91 -20.19 0.80
CA THR A 369 9.73 -21.61 0.42
C THR A 369 10.19 -21.95 -0.99
N ALA A 370 9.98 -21.06 -1.97
CA ALA A 370 10.34 -21.29 -3.36
C ALA A 370 10.42 -19.98 -4.14
N ASP A 371 11.16 -19.99 -5.26
CA ASP A 371 11.06 -18.92 -6.24
C ASP A 371 9.64 -18.85 -6.78
N THR A 372 9.09 -17.65 -6.88
CA THR A 372 7.71 -17.44 -7.33
C THR A 372 7.70 -16.46 -8.49
N VAL A 373 6.95 -16.79 -9.53
CA VAL A 373 6.51 -15.85 -10.55
C VAL A 373 5.00 -15.87 -10.57
N LEU A 374 4.38 -14.70 -10.32
CA LEU A 374 2.94 -14.55 -10.24
C LEU A 374 2.45 -13.35 -11.06
N ALA A 375 1.84 -13.62 -12.21
CA ALA A 375 1.15 -12.64 -13.03
C ALA A 375 -0.25 -12.37 -12.47
N LEU A 376 -0.62 -11.09 -12.37
CA LEU A 376 -1.93 -10.61 -11.97
C LEU A 376 -2.53 -9.80 -13.13
N PRO A 377 -3.23 -10.44 -14.08
CA PRO A 377 -3.73 -9.79 -15.29
C PRO A 377 -4.68 -8.64 -14.99
N GLU A 378 -5.58 -8.81 -14.02
CA GLU A 378 -6.61 -7.82 -13.71
C GLU A 378 -6.03 -6.51 -13.16
N PRO A 379 -5.09 -6.51 -12.19
CA PRO A 379 -4.30 -5.34 -11.84
C PRO A 379 -3.30 -4.89 -12.92
N GLY A 380 -2.83 -5.80 -13.76
CA GLY A 380 -1.71 -5.58 -14.70
C GLY A 380 -0.36 -5.56 -13.98
N LEU A 381 -0.17 -6.45 -13.01
CA LEU A 381 1.04 -6.56 -12.19
C LEU A 381 1.72 -7.91 -12.42
N LEU A 382 3.02 -7.98 -12.15
CA LEU A 382 3.79 -9.22 -12.15
C LEU A 382 4.70 -9.25 -10.93
N LEU A 383 4.54 -10.26 -10.08
CA LEU A 383 5.36 -10.52 -8.92
C LEU A 383 6.46 -11.53 -9.26
N GLN A 384 7.60 -11.34 -8.63
CA GLN A 384 8.78 -12.18 -8.73
C GLN A 384 9.43 -12.25 -7.35
N SER A 385 9.59 -13.45 -6.78
CA SER A 385 10.36 -13.64 -5.55
C SER A 385 11.46 -14.66 -5.74
N THR A 386 12.56 -14.45 -5.02
CA THR A 386 13.73 -15.32 -5.04
C THR A 386 13.94 -15.86 -3.63
N ARG A 387 13.83 -17.17 -3.46
CA ARG A 387 13.83 -17.83 -2.14
C ARG A 387 15.14 -17.63 -1.39
N ASP A 388 16.26 -17.60 -2.10
CA ASP A 388 17.58 -17.52 -1.49
C ASP A 388 17.89 -16.17 -0.84
N ASP A 389 17.27 -15.07 -1.31
CA ASP A 389 17.39 -13.75 -0.69
C ASP A 389 16.09 -13.27 -0.01
N GLY A 390 14.98 -13.97 -0.21
CA GLY A 390 13.65 -13.62 0.30
C GLY A 390 13.09 -12.32 -0.27
N VAL A 391 13.69 -11.73 -1.30
CA VAL A 391 13.27 -10.44 -1.87
C VAL A 391 12.09 -10.67 -2.81
N VAL A 392 11.04 -9.86 -2.63
CA VAL A 392 9.90 -9.77 -3.55
C VAL A 392 10.06 -8.53 -4.40
N ARG A 393 9.86 -8.69 -5.70
CA ARG A 393 9.85 -7.64 -6.72
C ARG A 393 8.47 -7.60 -7.36
N LEU A 394 7.96 -6.40 -7.61
CA LEU A 394 6.70 -6.14 -8.28
C LEU A 394 6.98 -5.29 -9.51
N HIS A 395 6.53 -5.77 -10.66
CA HIS A 395 6.65 -5.09 -11.95
C HIS A 395 5.30 -4.48 -12.33
N ASN A 396 5.25 -3.16 -12.46
CA ASN A 396 4.00 -2.42 -12.62
C ASN A 396 3.69 -2.08 -14.09
N HIS A 397 2.67 -2.73 -14.63
CA HIS A 397 2.17 -2.54 -15.99
C HIS A 397 0.68 -2.22 -16.06
N GLY A 398 0.06 -1.88 -14.93
CA GLY A 398 -1.37 -1.61 -14.95
C GLY A 398 -1.94 -0.79 -13.81
N SER A 399 -1.13 -0.42 -12.82
CA SER A 399 -1.58 0.43 -11.73
C SER A 399 -1.01 1.84 -11.79
N ASP A 400 -1.91 2.82 -11.80
CA ASP A 400 -1.57 4.23 -11.68
C ASP A 400 -2.58 4.97 -10.79
N HIS A 401 -2.20 6.19 -10.41
CA HIS A 401 -3.03 7.09 -9.60
C HIS A 401 -3.49 8.29 -10.43
N VAL A 402 -3.95 8.06 -11.67
CA VAL A 402 -4.51 9.09 -12.54
C VAL A 402 -6.01 8.89 -12.67
N ARG A 403 -6.82 9.86 -12.22
CA ARG A 403 -8.28 9.73 -12.32
C ARG A 403 -8.72 9.72 -13.79
N PRO A 404 -9.82 9.04 -14.15
CA PRO A 404 -10.28 9.00 -15.54
C PRO A 404 -10.53 10.39 -16.16
N HIS A 405 -10.99 11.35 -15.36
CA HIS A 405 -11.29 12.71 -15.80
C HIS A 405 -10.08 13.67 -15.78
N GLU A 406 -8.96 13.25 -15.20
CA GLU A 406 -7.77 14.11 -15.08
C GLU A 406 -6.94 14.11 -16.37
N ALA A 407 -6.52 15.30 -16.79
CA ALA A 407 -5.52 15.45 -17.83
C ALA A 407 -4.14 14.97 -17.32
N GLU A 408 -3.33 14.43 -18.21
CA GLU A 408 -1.97 14.02 -17.87
C GLU A 408 -1.05 15.25 -17.78
N SER A 409 -0.33 15.37 -16.67
CA SER A 409 0.70 16.38 -16.44
C SER A 409 1.90 15.75 -15.76
N ALA A 410 3.10 16.21 -16.14
CA ALA A 410 4.34 15.78 -15.50
C ALA A 410 4.43 16.25 -14.04
N ALA A 411 3.75 17.35 -13.69
CA ALA A 411 3.67 17.82 -12.30
C ALA A 411 2.98 16.82 -11.37
N GLY A 412 2.12 15.96 -11.92
CA GLY A 412 1.46 14.90 -11.19
C GLY A 412 2.30 13.63 -11.02
N GLN A 413 3.55 13.58 -11.52
CA GLN A 413 4.41 12.40 -11.38
C GLN A 413 4.43 11.90 -9.93
N ASP A 414 4.13 10.62 -9.76
CA ASP A 414 4.20 9.95 -8.48
C ASP A 414 5.11 8.73 -8.63
N PRO A 415 6.32 8.73 -8.04
CA PRO A 415 7.23 7.61 -8.13
C PRO A 415 6.72 6.35 -7.41
N HIS A 416 5.64 6.44 -6.62
CA HIS A 416 4.98 5.28 -6.03
C HIS A 416 4.09 4.50 -6.99
N TYR A 417 3.78 5.06 -8.17
CA TYR A 417 3.06 4.38 -9.25
C TYR A 417 3.81 4.41 -10.60
N GLY A 418 4.55 5.47 -10.90
CA GLY A 418 5.16 5.68 -12.23
C GLY A 418 6.31 4.74 -12.60
N ARG A 419 6.98 4.10 -11.63
CA ARG A 419 8.13 3.20 -11.87
C ARG A 419 7.70 1.88 -12.51
N PHE A 420 8.62 1.25 -13.22
CA PHE A 420 8.42 -0.10 -13.76
C PHE A 420 8.57 -1.19 -12.70
N ALA A 421 9.38 -0.97 -11.65
CA ALA A 421 9.64 -1.99 -10.64
C ALA A 421 9.75 -1.44 -9.21
N TYR A 422 9.23 -2.21 -8.26
CA TYR A 422 9.25 -1.98 -6.81
C TYR A 422 9.72 -3.26 -6.10
N SER A 423 10.26 -3.14 -4.90
CA SER A 423 10.66 -4.31 -4.12
C SER A 423 10.44 -4.13 -2.63
N THR A 424 10.65 -5.20 -1.89
CA THR A 424 10.67 -5.21 -0.42
C THR A 424 12.00 -4.70 0.16
N ARG A 425 13.02 -4.45 -0.69
CA ARG A 425 14.38 -4.06 -0.28
C ARG A 425 14.77 -2.63 -0.69
N THR A 426 14.07 -2.02 -1.64
CA THR A 426 14.40 -0.71 -2.21
C THR A 426 13.20 0.21 -2.30
N GLY A 427 13.41 1.52 -2.22
CA GLY A 427 12.38 2.53 -2.41
C GLY A 427 12.63 3.44 -3.61
N PRO A 428 11.62 4.23 -4.02
CA PRO A 428 11.83 5.26 -5.02
C PRO A 428 12.87 6.27 -4.54
N THR A 429 13.65 6.80 -5.47
CA THR A 429 14.49 7.97 -5.20
C THR A 429 13.63 9.20 -4.89
N ALA A 430 14.14 10.09 -4.04
CA ALA A 430 13.50 11.37 -3.76
C ALA A 430 13.24 12.19 -5.05
N ARG A 431 12.24 13.09 -5.01
CA ARG A 431 11.79 13.87 -6.19
C ARG A 431 12.89 14.63 -6.92
N ASP A 432 13.87 15.17 -6.18
CA ASP A 432 14.97 15.96 -6.74
C ASP A 432 16.14 15.10 -7.24
N ASN A 433 16.09 13.79 -7.01
CA ASN A 433 17.04 12.83 -7.59
C ASN A 433 16.52 12.34 -8.97
N PRO A 434 17.43 11.83 -9.83
CA PRO A 434 17.03 11.09 -11.01
C PRO A 434 16.13 9.91 -10.66
N ALA A 435 15.04 9.73 -11.39
CA ALA A 435 14.08 8.65 -11.16
C ALA A 435 14.71 7.28 -11.42
N ASP A 436 14.56 6.35 -10.48
CA ASP A 436 14.97 4.95 -10.63
C ASP A 436 13.88 4.10 -11.30
N ASN A 437 14.26 2.94 -11.84
CA ASN A 437 13.35 2.02 -12.52
C ASN A 437 12.43 2.72 -13.55
N HIS A 438 12.97 3.68 -14.29
CA HIS A 438 12.23 4.54 -15.21
C HIS A 438 12.78 4.41 -16.63
N PHE A 439 11.88 4.53 -17.63
CA PHE A 439 12.24 4.67 -19.03
C PHE A 439 11.73 6.03 -19.51
N ALA A 440 12.64 6.93 -19.85
CA ALA A 440 12.33 8.27 -20.32
C ALA A 440 12.64 8.42 -21.80
N VAL A 441 11.74 9.04 -22.56
CA VAL A 441 12.07 9.68 -23.82
C VAL A 441 12.50 11.11 -23.51
N VAL A 442 13.61 11.55 -24.09
CA VAL A 442 14.16 12.89 -23.89
C VAL A 442 14.04 13.66 -25.19
N VAL A 443 13.36 14.80 -25.15
CA VAL A 443 13.15 15.68 -26.31
C VAL A 443 13.66 17.06 -25.94
N SER A 444 14.60 17.59 -26.73
CA SER A 444 15.22 18.90 -26.48
C SER A 444 15.76 19.06 -25.05
N GLY A 445 16.33 18.00 -24.49
CA GLY A 445 16.85 17.97 -23.11
C GLY A 445 15.81 17.77 -22.00
N VAL A 446 14.51 17.71 -22.34
CA VAL A 446 13.42 17.52 -21.37
C VAL A 446 13.08 16.03 -21.27
N ARG A 447 13.21 15.47 -20.06
CA ARG A 447 12.86 14.07 -19.76
C ARG A 447 11.34 13.91 -19.64
N SER A 448 10.80 12.86 -20.23
CA SER A 448 9.41 12.47 -20.02
C SER A 448 9.23 11.71 -18.70
N VAL A 449 8.02 11.81 -18.14
CA VAL A 449 7.55 10.94 -17.05
C VAL A 449 6.56 9.91 -17.57
N ARG A 450 6.39 8.82 -16.81
CA ARG A 450 5.36 7.80 -17.04
C ARG A 450 4.15 8.08 -16.15
N ARG A 451 2.99 8.32 -16.77
CA ARG A 451 1.72 8.64 -16.09
C ARG A 451 0.69 7.57 -16.35
N ARG A 452 -0.36 7.83 -17.15
CA ARG A 452 -1.47 6.90 -17.36
C ARG A 452 -0.96 5.61 -18.00
N ILE A 453 -1.13 4.49 -17.30
CA ILE A 453 -0.63 3.18 -17.73
C ILE A 453 -1.80 2.42 -18.34
N HIS A 454 -1.59 1.93 -19.55
CA HIS A 454 -2.56 1.12 -20.27
C HIS A 454 -2.05 -0.32 -20.37
N PRO A 455 -2.61 -1.27 -19.59
CA PRO A 455 -2.21 -2.67 -19.65
C PRO A 455 -2.36 -3.24 -21.06
N LEU A 456 -1.42 -4.10 -21.44
CA LEU A 456 -1.45 -4.91 -22.66
C LEU A 456 -1.57 -6.42 -22.35
N GLY A 457 -1.65 -6.78 -21.07
CA GLY A 457 -1.77 -8.15 -20.59
C GLY A 457 -0.66 -8.53 -19.62
N ALA A 458 -0.86 -9.63 -18.90
CA ALA A 458 0.15 -10.31 -18.12
C ALA A 458 -0.10 -11.82 -18.19
N GLY A 459 0.95 -12.63 -18.04
CA GLY A 459 0.85 -14.07 -18.08
C GLY A 459 2.07 -14.75 -17.49
N GLN A 460 1.95 -16.03 -17.18
CA GLN A 460 3.01 -16.85 -16.61
C GLN A 460 2.94 -18.27 -17.15
N ASP A 461 4.08 -18.94 -17.22
CA ASP A 461 4.18 -20.35 -17.58
C ASP A 461 5.53 -20.90 -17.07
N GLY A 462 5.59 -22.17 -16.66
CA GLY A 462 6.86 -22.88 -16.43
C GLY A 462 7.96 -22.16 -15.63
N GLY A 463 7.60 -21.37 -14.60
CA GLY A 463 8.57 -20.65 -13.74
C GLY A 463 9.08 -19.30 -14.30
N TRP A 464 8.50 -18.82 -15.39
CA TRP A 464 8.71 -17.48 -15.94
C TRP A 464 7.38 -16.76 -16.13
N GLY A 465 7.43 -15.44 -16.38
CA GLY A 465 6.22 -14.67 -16.60
C GLY A 465 6.49 -13.30 -17.21
N TRP A 466 5.43 -12.62 -17.61
CA TRP A 466 5.50 -11.34 -18.28
C TRP A 466 4.34 -10.43 -17.92
N ALA A 467 4.57 -9.12 -18.01
CA ALA A 467 3.52 -8.11 -18.00
C ALA A 467 3.87 -7.00 -18.98
N GLY A 468 2.86 -6.48 -19.66
CA GLY A 468 3.00 -5.49 -20.72
C GLY A 468 2.08 -4.30 -20.53
N SER A 469 2.53 -3.13 -20.95
CA SER A 469 1.74 -1.89 -20.92
C SER A 469 2.18 -0.93 -22.01
N TRP A 470 1.37 0.09 -22.28
CA TRP A 470 1.84 1.28 -22.98
C TRP A 470 1.50 2.56 -22.22
N HIS A 471 2.24 3.62 -22.52
CA HIS A 471 1.94 4.98 -22.05
C HIS A 471 2.34 6.02 -23.09
N ARG A 472 1.83 7.25 -22.92
CA ARG A 472 2.33 8.43 -23.64
C ARG A 472 3.37 9.12 -22.77
N PRO A 473 4.60 9.36 -23.27
CA PRO A 473 5.56 10.21 -22.59
C PRO A 473 4.98 11.60 -22.32
N VAL A 474 5.01 12.04 -21.05
CA VAL A 474 4.52 13.35 -20.62
C VAL A 474 5.68 14.24 -20.22
N PHE A 475 5.75 15.46 -20.74
CA PHE A 475 6.88 16.39 -20.54
C PHE A 475 6.49 17.53 -19.60
N GLY A 476 7.44 17.97 -18.75
CA GLY A 476 7.24 19.04 -17.77
C GLY A 476 7.42 20.45 -18.31
N SER A 477 7.95 20.61 -19.53
CA SER A 477 8.14 21.89 -20.20
C SER A 477 7.98 21.72 -21.71
N GLY A 478 7.48 22.75 -22.38
CA GLY A 478 7.08 22.66 -23.79
C GLY A 478 5.72 21.96 -23.95
N PRO A 479 5.41 21.41 -25.14
CA PRO A 479 4.21 20.62 -25.34
C PRO A 479 4.17 19.42 -24.37
N PRO A 480 3.07 19.20 -23.64
CA PRO A 480 2.99 18.14 -22.62
C PRO A 480 3.10 16.74 -23.23
N THR A 481 2.76 16.58 -24.51
CA THR A 481 2.92 15.35 -25.27
C THR A 481 3.41 15.67 -26.67
N VAL A 482 4.04 14.68 -27.32
CA VAL A 482 4.38 14.73 -28.75
C VAL A 482 3.37 13.88 -29.52
N PRO A 483 2.68 14.41 -30.54
CA PRO A 483 1.73 13.62 -31.33
C PRO A 483 2.36 12.37 -31.93
N GLY A 484 1.69 11.23 -31.77
CA GLY A 484 2.18 9.92 -32.24
C GLY A 484 3.25 9.27 -31.37
N LEU A 485 3.84 10.00 -30.41
CA LEU A 485 4.82 9.45 -29.48
C LEU A 485 4.15 8.51 -28.48
N ARG A 486 4.60 7.26 -28.44
CA ARG A 486 4.12 6.22 -27.53
C ARG A 486 5.26 5.29 -27.16
N VAL A 487 5.22 4.78 -25.93
CA VAL A 487 6.14 3.73 -25.48
C VAL A 487 5.32 2.50 -25.11
N GLU A 488 5.56 1.39 -25.78
CA GLU A 488 5.09 0.06 -25.41
C GLU A 488 6.20 -0.62 -24.62
N SER A 489 5.87 -1.30 -23.53
CA SER A 489 6.86 -1.87 -22.60
C SER A 489 6.42 -3.23 -22.12
N VAL A 490 7.36 -4.16 -22.04
CA VAL A 490 7.16 -5.52 -21.54
C VAL A 490 8.27 -5.83 -20.57
N THR A 491 7.89 -6.32 -19.39
CA THR A 491 8.82 -6.95 -18.45
C THR A 491 8.62 -8.46 -18.53
N VAL A 492 9.71 -9.21 -18.62
CA VAL A 492 9.72 -10.67 -18.52
C VAL A 492 10.63 -11.06 -17.36
N VAL A 493 10.19 -11.99 -16.53
CA VAL A 493 10.95 -12.45 -15.36
C VAL A 493 11.18 -13.95 -15.42
N ARG A 494 12.37 -14.38 -14.98
CA ARG A 494 12.74 -15.78 -14.83
C ARG A 494 13.87 -15.91 -13.82
N GLY A 495 13.66 -16.65 -12.72
CA GLY A 495 14.62 -16.68 -11.61
C GLY A 495 14.88 -15.26 -11.08
N ARG A 496 16.15 -14.80 -11.11
CA ARG A 496 16.56 -13.44 -10.72
C ARG A 496 16.47 -12.41 -11.88
N ASP A 497 16.36 -12.87 -13.12
CA ASP A 497 16.44 -12.00 -14.29
C ASP A 497 15.16 -11.18 -14.48
N GLU A 498 15.31 -9.87 -14.68
CA GLU A 498 14.24 -8.95 -15.07
C GLU A 498 14.57 -8.35 -16.44
N LEU A 499 14.06 -8.98 -17.49
CA LEU A 499 14.20 -8.45 -18.82
C LEU A 499 13.20 -7.31 -19.04
N ARG A 500 13.69 -6.13 -19.43
CA ARG A 500 12.88 -4.95 -19.74
C ARG A 500 13.04 -4.60 -21.21
N VAL A 501 11.93 -4.62 -21.94
CA VAL A 501 11.88 -4.33 -23.38
C VAL A 501 10.93 -3.17 -23.63
N HIS A 502 11.41 -2.16 -24.35
CA HIS A 502 10.66 -0.96 -24.68
C HIS A 502 10.66 -0.74 -26.19
N ARG A 503 9.48 -0.58 -26.78
CA ARG A 503 9.30 -0.13 -28.16
C ARG A 503 8.82 1.32 -28.15
N VAL A 504 9.65 2.23 -28.65
CA VAL A 504 9.29 3.63 -28.85
C VAL A 504 8.69 3.77 -30.24
N LEU A 505 7.58 4.47 -30.34
CA LEU A 505 6.86 4.78 -31.58
C LEU A 505 6.81 6.30 -31.75
N GLY A 506 7.01 6.80 -32.97
CA GLY A 506 6.82 8.21 -33.30
C GLY A 506 7.79 9.17 -32.59
N ALA A 507 9.02 8.76 -32.30
CA ALA A 507 10.03 9.63 -31.70
C ALA A 507 10.44 10.77 -32.66
N PRO A 508 10.42 12.04 -32.22
CA PRO A 508 10.79 13.16 -33.07
C PRO A 508 12.30 13.19 -33.35
N PRO A 509 12.76 13.90 -34.40
CA PRO A 509 14.19 14.05 -34.68
C PRO A 509 14.97 14.60 -33.48
N GLY A 510 16.15 14.03 -33.21
CA GLY A 510 17.00 14.42 -32.09
C GLY A 510 16.54 13.94 -30.72
N ALA A 511 15.50 13.11 -30.64
CA ALA A 511 15.10 12.46 -29.40
C ALA A 511 16.13 11.40 -28.97
N THR A 512 16.28 11.26 -27.66
CA THR A 512 17.08 10.19 -27.04
C THR A 512 16.21 9.44 -26.02
N VAL A 513 16.72 8.32 -25.51
CA VAL A 513 16.09 7.56 -24.44
C VAL A 513 17.06 7.33 -23.29
N GLU A 514 16.50 7.24 -22.08
CA GLU A 514 17.23 6.86 -20.87
C GLU A 514 16.47 5.75 -20.15
N GLN A 515 17.16 4.71 -19.68
CA GLN A 515 16.61 3.72 -18.75
C GLN A 515 17.45 3.63 -17.50
N THR A 516 16.83 3.73 -16.32
CA THR A 516 17.49 3.58 -15.02
C THR A 516 17.15 2.24 -14.37
N GLY A 517 18.12 1.71 -13.62
CA GLY A 517 17.99 0.47 -12.85
C GLY A 517 17.47 0.69 -11.43
N TRP A 518 17.76 -0.26 -10.56
CA TRP A 518 17.41 -0.21 -9.14
C TRP A 518 18.22 0.83 -8.36
N ALA A 519 17.55 1.56 -7.47
CA ALA A 519 18.17 2.46 -6.50
C ALA A 519 18.78 1.68 -5.33
N THR A 520 20.10 1.49 -5.37
CA THR A 520 20.83 0.70 -4.37
C THR A 520 22.16 1.35 -4.00
N ALA A 521 22.86 0.79 -3.01
CA ALA A 521 24.27 1.09 -2.84
C ALA A 521 25.05 0.59 -4.07
N PRO A 522 26.19 1.23 -4.44
CA PRO A 522 26.95 0.84 -5.62
C PRO A 522 27.32 -0.65 -5.60
N GLY A 523 27.05 -1.33 -6.71
CA GLY A 523 27.36 -2.75 -6.89
C GLY A 523 26.29 -3.73 -6.38
N GLU A 524 25.18 -3.28 -5.80
CA GLU A 524 24.10 -4.17 -5.33
C GLU A 524 23.03 -4.47 -6.39
N ALA A 525 23.09 -3.83 -7.56
CA ALA A 525 22.19 -4.09 -8.67
C ALA A 525 22.90 -3.93 -10.02
N VAL A 526 22.37 -4.63 -11.03
CA VAL A 526 22.90 -4.62 -12.39
C VAL A 526 21.86 -4.11 -13.38
N LEU A 527 22.31 -3.28 -14.31
CA LEU A 527 21.60 -2.96 -15.55
C LEU A 527 22.53 -3.20 -16.74
N ARG A 528 22.22 -4.21 -17.54
CA ARG A 528 23.03 -4.67 -18.68
C ARG A 528 22.29 -4.36 -19.99
N PRO A 529 22.90 -3.63 -20.95
CA PRO A 529 22.29 -3.41 -22.25
C PRO A 529 22.28 -4.72 -23.04
N LEU A 530 21.18 -5.00 -23.74
CA LEU A 530 21.07 -6.15 -24.65
C LEU A 530 20.88 -5.70 -26.11
N ALA A 531 20.02 -4.71 -26.35
CA ALA A 531 19.80 -4.17 -27.70
C ALA A 531 19.35 -2.71 -27.68
N GLY A 532 19.75 -1.93 -28.68
CA GLY A 532 19.34 -0.54 -28.91
C GLY A 532 20.10 0.52 -28.11
N TRP A 533 20.89 0.14 -27.11
CA TRP A 533 21.62 1.07 -26.24
C TRP A 533 22.99 1.44 -26.81
N THR A 534 23.37 2.72 -26.67
CA THR A 534 24.66 3.26 -27.15
C THR A 534 25.56 3.75 -26.03
N GLY A 535 25.02 3.97 -24.83
CA GLY A 535 25.78 4.41 -23.66
C GLY A 535 25.31 3.76 -22.36
N LYS A 536 26.23 3.71 -21.41
CA LYS A 536 26.00 3.25 -20.04
C LYS A 536 26.83 4.12 -19.08
N ASP A 537 26.19 4.64 -18.04
CA ASP A 537 26.85 5.33 -16.95
C ASP A 537 26.22 4.99 -15.59
N GLU A 538 26.76 5.58 -14.53
CA GLU A 538 26.21 5.53 -13.20
C GLU A 538 25.86 6.94 -12.74
N VAL A 539 24.66 7.11 -12.18
CA VAL A 539 24.14 8.39 -11.72
C VAL A 539 23.91 8.34 -10.21
N ARG A 540 24.45 9.33 -9.49
CA ARG A 540 24.25 9.44 -8.04
C ARG A 540 22.90 10.08 -7.72
N ALA A 541 22.27 9.57 -6.66
CA ALA A 541 21.05 10.10 -6.08
C ALA A 541 21.32 10.42 -4.59
N PRO A 542 21.85 11.62 -4.29
CA PRO A 542 22.36 11.98 -2.96
C PRO A 542 21.29 12.09 -1.88
N HIS A 543 20.01 12.30 -2.24
CA HIS A 543 18.90 12.30 -1.28
C HIS A 543 18.34 10.90 -0.98
N GLY A 544 18.98 9.84 -1.51
CA GLY A 544 18.66 8.45 -1.19
C GLY A 544 17.21 8.04 -1.42
N THR A 545 16.77 7.12 -0.58
CA THR A 545 15.44 6.51 -0.56
C THR A 545 14.98 6.31 0.89
N ALA A 546 13.77 5.80 1.09
CA ALA A 546 13.27 5.43 2.42
C ALA A 546 14.08 4.32 3.12
N PHE A 547 14.99 3.65 2.41
CA PHE A 547 15.77 2.50 2.91
C PHE A 547 17.21 2.87 3.25
N VAL A 548 17.78 3.82 2.50
CA VAL A 548 19.20 4.20 2.61
C VAL A 548 19.38 5.68 2.27
N PRO A 549 20.31 6.39 2.96
CA PRO A 549 20.45 7.84 2.86
C PRO A 549 20.97 8.34 1.51
N TRP A 550 21.65 7.49 0.72
CA TRP A 550 22.09 7.79 -0.64
C TRP A 550 22.16 6.52 -1.47
N VAL A 551 22.03 6.65 -2.79
CA VAL A 551 22.07 5.53 -3.75
C VAL A 551 22.79 5.91 -5.04
N SER A 552 23.17 4.91 -5.83
CA SER A 552 23.52 5.07 -7.24
C SER A 552 22.54 4.30 -8.13
N LEU A 553 22.42 4.75 -9.38
CA LEU A 553 21.60 4.15 -10.42
C LEU A 553 22.48 3.87 -11.62
N ALA A 554 22.53 2.62 -12.07
CA ALA A 554 22.98 2.35 -13.43
C ALA A 554 21.97 2.95 -14.42
N ARG A 555 22.46 3.65 -15.44
CA ARG A 555 21.64 4.23 -16.49
C ARG A 555 22.17 3.84 -17.87
N LEU A 556 21.25 3.48 -18.75
CA LEU A 556 21.51 3.26 -20.16
C LEU A 556 20.96 4.44 -20.96
N THR A 557 21.67 4.82 -22.02
CA THR A 557 21.26 5.87 -22.95
C THR A 557 21.26 5.35 -24.38
N GLY A 558 20.35 5.86 -25.21
CA GLY A 558 20.24 5.48 -26.61
C GLY A 558 19.70 6.61 -27.47
N GLU A 559 20.02 6.59 -28.76
CA GLU A 559 19.39 7.46 -29.75
C GLU A 559 18.09 6.82 -30.25
N VAL A 560 17.08 7.64 -30.57
CA VAL A 560 15.81 7.15 -31.10
C VAL A 560 15.30 8.02 -32.25
N HIS A 561 14.98 7.37 -33.37
CA HIS A 561 14.39 8.01 -34.54
C HIS A 561 13.18 7.23 -35.02
N GLY A 562 11.99 7.86 -35.01
CA GLY A 562 10.77 7.19 -35.44
C GLY A 562 10.41 6.02 -34.53
N THR A 563 10.68 4.79 -34.96
CA THR A 563 10.40 3.56 -34.20
C THR A 563 11.68 2.81 -33.88
N ALA A 564 11.90 2.47 -32.61
CA ALA A 564 13.03 1.65 -32.18
C ALA A 564 12.67 0.75 -31.00
N ILE A 565 13.43 -0.34 -30.83
CA ILE A 565 13.30 -1.29 -29.74
C ILE A 565 14.57 -1.24 -28.89
N PHE A 566 14.39 -1.20 -27.58
CA PHE A 566 15.43 -1.23 -26.58
C PHE A 566 15.19 -2.41 -25.65
N ALA A 567 16.24 -3.18 -25.36
CA ALA A 567 16.18 -4.32 -24.45
C ALA A 567 17.33 -4.26 -23.46
N ALA A 568 17.04 -4.45 -22.18
CA ALA A 568 18.02 -4.48 -21.11
C ALA A 568 17.66 -5.55 -20.07
N LEU A 569 18.69 -6.13 -19.46
CA LEU A 569 18.54 -7.00 -18.30
C LEU A 569 18.79 -6.19 -17.03
N ALA A 570 17.80 -6.15 -16.15
CA ALA A 570 17.92 -5.60 -14.81
C ALA A 570 17.94 -6.75 -13.79
N VAL A 571 18.74 -6.60 -12.73
CA VAL A 571 18.75 -7.53 -11.60
C VAL A 571 18.95 -6.71 -10.33
N LEU A 572 18.09 -6.91 -9.33
CA LEU A 572 18.36 -6.49 -7.96
C LEU A 572 19.19 -7.59 -7.27
N GLY A 573 20.50 -7.42 -7.28
CA GLY A 573 21.50 -8.41 -6.89
C GLY A 573 22.70 -8.41 -7.85
N THR A 574 23.69 -9.25 -7.56
CA THR A 574 24.94 -9.36 -8.34
C THR A 574 24.99 -10.55 -9.29
N GLU A 575 24.19 -11.58 -9.04
CA GLU A 575 24.09 -12.77 -9.89
C GLU A 575 23.19 -12.48 -11.09
N ILE A 576 23.76 -12.52 -12.28
CA ILE A 576 23.10 -12.13 -13.52
C ILE A 576 23.13 -13.30 -14.51
N GLY A 577 21.98 -13.60 -15.11
CA GLY A 577 21.94 -14.50 -16.26
C GLY A 577 22.61 -13.89 -17.48
N GLU A 578 22.91 -14.72 -18.48
CA GLU A 578 23.55 -14.27 -19.72
C GLU A 578 22.61 -14.34 -20.93
N PRO A 579 21.35 -13.85 -20.89
CA PRO A 579 20.54 -13.81 -22.10
C PRO A 579 21.17 -12.91 -23.16
N ALA A 580 20.93 -13.28 -24.42
CA ALA A 580 21.29 -12.51 -25.61
C ALA A 580 20.01 -12.10 -26.33
N ALA A 581 19.95 -10.85 -26.82
CA ALA A 581 18.80 -10.33 -27.55
C ALA A 581 19.11 -10.14 -29.03
N SER A 582 18.17 -10.53 -29.88
CA SER A 582 18.15 -10.28 -31.31
C SER A 582 16.91 -9.46 -31.67
N VAL A 583 17.11 -8.24 -32.18
CA VAL A 583 16.01 -7.39 -32.65
C VAL A 583 15.66 -7.78 -34.07
N THR A 584 14.36 -7.91 -34.32
CA THR A 584 13.78 -8.24 -35.62
C THR A 584 12.81 -7.12 -36.00
N GLY A 585 12.40 -7.03 -37.27
CA GLY A 585 11.47 -5.98 -37.73
C GLY A 585 10.13 -5.97 -36.98
N GLU A 586 9.70 -7.11 -36.41
CA GLU A 586 8.41 -7.28 -35.74
C GLU A 586 8.52 -7.36 -34.20
N GLY A 587 9.72 -7.31 -33.62
CA GLY A 587 9.90 -7.52 -32.17
C GLY A 587 11.31 -7.88 -31.73
N VAL A 588 11.44 -8.58 -30.59
CA VAL A 588 12.73 -9.05 -30.06
C VAL A 588 12.65 -10.53 -29.67
N GLU A 589 13.71 -11.27 -29.95
CA GLU A 589 13.94 -12.65 -29.52
C GLU A 589 15.09 -12.68 -28.53
N ILE A 590 14.91 -13.38 -27.41
CA ILE A 590 15.85 -13.34 -26.29
C ILE A 590 16.07 -14.76 -25.79
N GLY A 591 17.30 -15.25 -25.94
CA GLY A 591 17.69 -16.62 -25.58
C GLY A 591 18.62 -16.63 -24.37
N TRP A 592 18.41 -17.58 -23.46
CA TRP A 592 19.28 -17.89 -22.33
C TRP A 592 20.23 -19.03 -22.68
N PRO A 593 21.41 -19.12 -22.03
CA PRO A 593 22.40 -20.19 -22.31
C PRO A 593 21.87 -21.61 -22.06
N ASP A 594 20.80 -21.77 -21.29
CA ASP A 594 20.16 -23.05 -21.00
C ASP A 594 19.11 -23.47 -22.04
N GLY A 595 19.06 -22.77 -23.18
CA GLY A 595 18.16 -23.08 -24.30
C GLY A 595 16.75 -22.50 -24.16
N PHE A 596 16.41 -21.84 -23.05
CA PHE A 596 15.13 -21.14 -22.95
C PHE A 596 15.16 -19.86 -23.79
N ALA A 597 14.12 -19.61 -24.57
CA ALA A 597 13.98 -18.41 -25.38
C ALA A 597 12.59 -17.77 -25.23
N VAL A 598 12.56 -16.44 -25.28
CA VAL A 598 11.33 -15.63 -25.28
C VAL A 598 11.27 -14.79 -26.54
N ARG A 599 10.14 -14.85 -27.22
CA ARG A 599 9.81 -14.01 -28.38
C ARG A 599 8.73 -13.00 -27.99
N ILE A 600 9.04 -11.72 -28.19
CA ILE A 600 8.12 -10.60 -27.96
C ILE A 600 7.82 -9.96 -29.31
N ARG A 601 6.55 -9.91 -29.70
CA ARG A 601 6.05 -9.22 -30.90
C ARG A 601 5.15 -8.08 -30.50
N PHE A 602 5.27 -6.93 -31.16
CA PHE A 602 4.42 -5.76 -30.91
C PHE A 602 3.43 -5.54 -32.06
N GLY A 603 2.19 -5.16 -31.72
CA GLY A 603 1.12 -4.81 -32.67
C GLY A 603 0.39 -6.00 -33.31
N PRO A 604 -0.43 -6.79 -32.58
CA PRO A 604 -0.72 -6.74 -31.14
C PRO A 604 0.39 -7.36 -30.27
N LEU A 605 0.42 -7.05 -28.98
CA LEU A 605 1.42 -7.64 -28.07
C LEU A 605 1.23 -9.16 -27.99
N ARG A 606 2.29 -9.92 -28.29
CA ARG A 606 2.37 -11.36 -28.06
C ARG A 606 3.70 -11.68 -27.42
N VAL A 607 3.67 -12.45 -26.34
CA VAL A 607 4.85 -12.93 -25.63
C VAL A 607 4.74 -14.46 -25.54
N GLY A 608 5.73 -15.15 -26.10
CA GLY A 608 5.80 -16.61 -26.06
C GLY A 608 7.17 -17.07 -25.58
N GLY A 609 7.19 -18.08 -24.72
CA GLY A 609 8.41 -18.75 -24.25
C GLY A 609 8.46 -20.19 -24.75
N ALA A 610 9.64 -20.66 -25.12
CA ALA A 610 9.87 -22.05 -25.49
C ALA A 610 11.32 -22.45 -25.19
N PHE A 611 11.57 -23.75 -25.01
CA PHE A 611 12.94 -24.27 -25.06
C PHE A 611 13.29 -24.54 -26.52
N GLU A 612 14.40 -23.96 -26.99
CA GLU A 612 14.99 -24.31 -28.27
C GLU A 612 15.60 -25.72 -28.15
N HIS A 613 15.11 -26.64 -28.96
CA HIS A 613 15.56 -28.04 -29.02
C HIS A 613 16.77 -28.22 -29.94
#